data_AF-A0A7V5LI93-F1
#
_entry.id   AF-A0A7V5LI93-F1
#
_cell.length_a   1.000
_cell.length_b   1.000
_cell.length_c   1.000
_cell.angle_alpha   90.00
_cell.angle_beta   90.00
_cell.angle_gamma   90.00
#
_symmetry.space_group_name_H-M   'P 1'
#
loop_
_entity.id
_entity.type
_entity.pdbx_description
1 polymer ?
#
loop_
_entity_poly.entity_id
_entity_poly.type
_entity_poly.pdbx_seq_one_letter_code
_entity_poly.pdbx_strand_id
1 'polypeptide(L)'
;RKNFHITIPDESQNTNLHFTQRVFRAFKELQINVPADEEIPKPDLYYSDTSKHYLLDFLGKNNLSANQYLVFNISASHPRKTFTQDTLKEIFTKCNFPIQVVLCFDNKDKNLAKKLQKLFPTIKLFFSRDILDVFALVEHSRAVITPDTSIVHIATAYNKPTLAFYSGLDNFFKKFHPNNSNAIVVRAQPGDFGIHSIPIISIISSINHFSQQIKEVL
;
A
#
# COMPACT_ATOMS: atom_id res chain seq x y z
N ARG A 1 -19.64 33.04 18.09
CA ARG A 1 -20.58 32.73 17.00
C ARG A 1 -20.37 31.27 16.59
N LYS A 2 -21.38 30.41 16.67
CA LYS A 2 -21.32 29.10 16.00
C LYS A 2 -21.60 29.38 14.51
N ASN A 3 -20.61 29.13 13.65
CA ASN A 3 -20.73 29.39 12.21
C ASN A 3 -21.55 28.30 11.48
N PHE A 4 -21.86 27.19 12.16
CA PHE A 4 -22.58 26.05 11.60
C PHE A 4 -23.69 25.56 12.55
N HIS A 5 -24.81 25.14 11.97
CA HIS A 5 -25.98 24.59 12.69
C HIS A 5 -25.76 23.14 13.15
N ILE A 6 -24.88 22.40 12.48
CA ILE A 6 -24.53 21.01 12.79
C ILE A 6 -23.04 20.96 13.15
N THR A 7 -22.73 20.26 14.25
CA THR A 7 -21.35 20.03 14.69
C THR A 7 -21.07 18.54 14.52
N ILE A 8 -20.01 18.21 13.79
CA ILE A 8 -19.57 16.82 13.64
C ILE A 8 -18.58 16.46 14.76
N PRO A 9 -18.45 15.16 15.12
CA PRO A 9 -17.50 14.73 16.14
C PRO A 9 -16.07 15.17 15.82
N ASP A 10 -15.40 15.78 16.80
CA ASP A 10 -14.01 16.21 16.67
C ASP A 10 -12.99 15.07 16.89
N GLU A 11 -11.70 15.41 16.95
CA GLU A 11 -10.63 14.42 17.15
C GLU A 11 -10.76 13.68 18.49
N SER A 12 -11.18 14.38 19.56
CA SER A 12 -11.34 13.79 20.89
C SER A 12 -12.49 12.79 20.91
N GLN A 13 -13.60 13.13 20.25
CA GLN A 13 -14.77 12.27 20.13
C GLN A 13 -14.51 11.07 19.19
N ASN A 14 -13.59 11.21 18.23
CA ASN A 14 -13.17 10.17 17.29
C ASN A 14 -11.92 9.39 17.74
N THR A 15 -11.60 9.41 19.03
CA THR A 15 -10.44 8.69 19.58
C THR A 15 -10.54 7.21 19.26
N ASN A 16 -9.42 6.59 18.86
CA ASN A 16 -9.30 5.17 18.48
C ASN A 16 -10.12 4.70 17.28
N LEU A 17 -10.82 5.58 16.55
CA LEU A 17 -11.54 5.20 15.34
C LEU A 17 -10.66 5.25 14.09
N HIS A 18 -10.82 4.25 13.23
CA HIS A 18 -10.29 4.25 11.87
C HIS A 18 -10.92 5.38 11.05
N PHE A 19 -10.22 5.89 10.03
CA PHE A 19 -10.68 7.06 9.28
C PHE A 19 -12.04 6.85 8.59
N THR A 20 -12.32 5.64 8.12
CA THR A 20 -13.64 5.31 7.55
C THR A 20 -14.75 5.38 8.60
N GLN A 21 -14.55 4.85 9.81
CA GLN A 21 -15.50 4.96 10.92
C GLN A 21 -15.79 6.43 11.26
N ARG A 22 -14.75 7.29 11.23
CA ARG A 22 -14.92 8.74 11.48
C ARG A 22 -15.82 9.40 10.42
N VAL A 23 -15.64 9.05 9.14
CA VAL A 23 -16.48 9.56 8.04
C VAL A 23 -17.92 9.10 8.21
N PHE A 24 -18.16 7.81 8.44
CA PHE A 24 -19.51 7.26 8.62
C PHE A 24 -20.19 7.82 9.88
N ARG A 25 -19.43 8.05 10.95
CA ARG A 25 -19.97 8.67 12.17
C ARG A 25 -20.45 10.10 11.91
N ALA A 26 -19.80 10.87 11.04
CA ALA A 26 -20.26 12.20 10.69
C ALA A 26 -21.62 12.18 9.96
N PHE A 27 -21.96 11.12 9.23
CA PHE A 27 -23.27 10.96 8.60
C PHE A 27 -24.41 10.73 9.60
N LYS A 28 -24.13 10.20 10.79
CA LYS A 28 -25.14 10.05 11.87
C LYS A 28 -25.70 11.42 12.29
N GLU A 29 -24.88 12.47 12.27
CA GLU A 29 -25.31 13.84 12.58
C GLU A 29 -26.28 14.41 11.53
N LEU A 30 -26.32 13.80 10.33
CA LEU A 30 -27.25 14.13 9.25
C LEU A 30 -28.50 13.23 9.26
N GLN A 31 -28.68 12.39 10.29
CA GLN A 31 -29.76 11.40 10.39
C GLN A 31 -29.74 10.37 9.25
N ILE A 32 -28.57 10.12 8.67
CA ILE A 32 -28.36 9.07 7.68
C ILE A 32 -28.09 7.76 8.43
N ASN A 33 -28.85 6.72 8.10
CA ASN A 33 -28.59 5.37 8.59
C ASN A 33 -27.25 4.88 8.05
N VAL A 34 -26.37 4.45 8.96
CA VAL A 34 -25.05 3.91 8.60
C VAL A 34 -24.91 2.50 9.15
N PRO A 35 -24.14 1.62 8.48
CA PRO A 35 -23.86 0.28 8.96
C PRO A 35 -23.17 0.29 10.34
N ALA A 36 -23.15 -0.87 11.00
CA ALA A 36 -22.28 -1.10 12.15
C ALA A 36 -20.81 -0.92 11.75
N ASP A 37 -19.93 -0.64 12.71
CA ASP A 37 -18.52 -0.34 12.44
C ASP A 37 -17.80 -1.50 11.73
N GLU A 38 -18.19 -2.73 12.02
CA GLU A 38 -17.68 -3.97 11.41
C GLU A 38 -18.22 -4.21 9.98
N GLU A 39 -19.33 -3.55 9.63
CA GLU A 39 -20.04 -3.68 8.36
C GLU A 39 -19.74 -2.52 7.40
N ILE A 40 -18.90 -1.56 7.81
CA ILE A 40 -18.49 -0.45 6.94
C ILE A 40 -17.81 -1.02 5.68
N PRO A 41 -18.32 -0.72 4.48
CA PRO A 41 -17.76 -1.27 3.25
C PRO A 41 -16.34 -0.77 3.04
N LYS A 42 -15.52 -1.63 2.43
CA LYS A 42 -14.20 -1.24 1.91
C LYS A 42 -14.39 -0.23 0.76
N PRO A 43 -13.38 0.60 0.48
CA PRO A 43 -13.43 1.47 -0.69
C PRO A 43 -13.66 0.65 -1.96
N ASP A 44 -14.52 1.15 -2.83
CA ASP A 44 -14.74 0.60 -4.16
C ASP A 44 -14.02 1.48 -5.18
N LEU A 45 -13.14 0.87 -5.98
CA LEU A 45 -12.23 1.59 -6.86
C LEU A 45 -12.45 1.17 -8.31
N TYR A 46 -12.53 2.18 -9.17
CA TYR A 46 -12.75 2.02 -10.60
C TYR A 46 -11.63 2.72 -11.37
N TYR A 47 -11.25 2.16 -12.51
CA TYR A 47 -10.29 2.76 -13.43
C TYR A 47 -10.79 2.63 -14.87
N SER A 48 -10.25 3.47 -15.74
CA SER A 48 -10.68 3.56 -17.13
C SER A 48 -10.23 2.35 -17.97
N ASP A 49 -10.92 2.08 -19.08
CA ASP A 49 -10.45 1.12 -20.08
C ASP A 49 -9.07 1.50 -20.63
N THR A 50 -8.75 2.79 -20.68
CA THR A 50 -7.41 3.28 -21.07
C THR A 50 -6.32 2.82 -20.08
N SER A 51 -6.62 2.77 -18.78
CA SER A 51 -5.70 2.23 -17.76
C SER A 51 -5.63 0.71 -17.83
N LYS A 52 -6.75 0.04 -18.10
CA LYS A 52 -6.80 -1.41 -18.32
C LYS A 52 -5.93 -1.84 -19.51
N HIS A 53 -6.10 -1.22 -20.67
CA HIS A 53 -5.30 -1.52 -21.86
C HIS A 53 -3.83 -1.20 -21.64
N TYR A 54 -3.51 -0.10 -20.95
CA TYR A 54 -2.13 0.23 -20.62
C TYR A 54 -1.45 -0.85 -19.77
N LEU A 55 -2.17 -1.39 -18.78
CA LEU A 55 -1.69 -2.54 -18.02
C LEU A 55 -1.51 -3.77 -18.91
N LEU A 56 -2.48 -4.12 -19.74
CA LEU A 56 -2.40 -5.30 -20.62
C LEU A 56 -1.21 -5.22 -21.57
N ASP A 57 -0.94 -4.04 -22.15
CA ASP A 57 0.26 -3.79 -22.97
C ASP A 57 1.54 -3.99 -22.18
N PHE A 58 1.59 -3.49 -20.94
CA PHE A 58 2.74 -3.70 -20.06
C PHE A 58 2.95 -5.18 -19.74
N LEU A 59 1.88 -5.91 -19.41
CA LEU A 59 1.94 -7.33 -19.09
C LEU A 59 2.39 -8.16 -20.31
N GLY A 60 1.82 -7.90 -21.49
CA GLY A 60 2.21 -8.54 -22.75
C GLY A 60 3.68 -8.32 -23.10
N LYS A 61 4.19 -7.08 -22.99
CA LYS A 61 5.61 -6.75 -23.22
C LYS A 61 6.56 -7.46 -22.26
N ASN A 62 6.07 -7.89 -21.10
CA ASN A 62 6.87 -8.55 -20.07
C ASN A 62 6.58 -10.05 -19.94
N ASN A 63 5.75 -10.62 -20.83
CA ASN A 63 5.29 -12.02 -20.77
C ASN A 63 4.67 -12.38 -19.41
N LEU A 64 3.83 -11.48 -18.88
CA LEU A 64 3.10 -11.66 -17.62
C LEU A 64 1.61 -11.77 -17.88
N SER A 65 0.92 -12.49 -17.00
CA SER A 65 -0.54 -12.49 -16.89
C SER A 65 -0.98 -11.87 -15.56
N ALA A 66 -2.28 -11.61 -15.43
CA ALA A 66 -2.87 -11.24 -14.16
C ALA A 66 -2.51 -12.26 -13.06
N ASN A 67 -2.32 -11.77 -11.84
CA ASN A 67 -1.93 -12.53 -10.65
C ASN A 67 -0.59 -13.29 -10.76
N GLN A 68 0.30 -12.95 -11.70
CA GLN A 68 1.64 -13.55 -11.83
C GLN A 68 2.79 -12.63 -11.36
N TYR A 69 2.47 -11.50 -10.76
CA TYR A 69 3.47 -10.54 -10.29
C TYR A 69 3.13 -9.97 -8.91
N LEU A 70 4.20 -9.60 -8.20
CA LEU A 70 4.17 -8.85 -6.96
C LEU A 70 4.40 -7.37 -7.27
N VAL A 71 3.52 -6.50 -6.78
CA VAL A 71 3.78 -5.06 -6.81
C VAL A 71 4.66 -4.70 -5.62
N PHE A 72 5.79 -4.06 -5.88
CA PHE A 72 6.65 -3.52 -4.82
C PHE A 72 6.74 -2.00 -5.00
N ASN A 73 6.11 -1.25 -4.09
CA ASN A 73 6.13 0.21 -4.09
C ASN A 73 7.36 0.73 -3.31
N ILE A 74 8.13 1.62 -3.93
CA ILE A 74 9.31 2.26 -3.30
C ILE A 74 9.08 3.73 -2.93
N SER A 75 7.94 4.31 -3.31
CA SER A 75 7.65 5.73 -3.13
C SER A 75 6.70 5.97 -1.97
N ALA A 76 6.85 7.12 -1.30
CA ALA A 76 5.90 7.63 -0.33
C ALA A 76 5.86 9.16 -0.36
N SER A 77 4.92 9.79 0.37
CA SER A 77 4.78 11.25 0.42
C SER A 77 5.97 11.96 1.09
N HIS A 78 6.76 11.25 1.89
CA HIS A 78 7.90 11.81 2.59
C HIS A 78 9.06 10.80 2.66
N PRO A 79 10.33 11.23 2.51
CA PRO A 79 11.48 10.30 2.51
C PRO A 79 11.58 9.43 3.76
N ARG A 80 11.10 9.92 4.90
CA ARG A 80 11.12 9.16 6.15
C ARG A 80 10.27 7.88 6.12
N LYS A 81 9.27 7.85 5.24
CA LYS A 81 8.38 6.71 5.04
C LYS A 81 8.90 5.74 3.96
N THR A 82 10.00 6.05 3.28
CA THR A 82 10.57 5.20 2.22
C THR A 82 11.81 4.47 2.69
N PHE A 83 12.09 3.33 2.06
CA PHE A 83 13.37 2.66 2.22
C PHE A 83 14.50 3.47 1.60
N THR A 84 15.66 3.47 2.25
CA THR A 84 16.87 4.06 1.65
C THR A 84 17.33 3.23 0.45
N GLN A 85 18.12 3.83 -0.44
CA GLN A 85 18.70 3.11 -1.58
C GLN A 85 19.47 1.85 -1.13
N ASP A 86 20.22 1.93 -0.03
CA ASP A 86 21.00 0.80 0.45
C ASP A 86 20.12 -0.27 1.10
N THR A 87 19.06 0.13 1.80
CA THR A 87 18.02 -0.81 2.28
C THR A 87 17.37 -1.56 1.11
N LEU A 88 17.00 -0.86 0.03
CA LEU A 88 16.43 -1.49 -1.16
C LEU A 88 17.41 -2.46 -1.83
N LYS A 89 18.69 -2.11 -1.92
CA LYS A 89 19.72 -3.04 -2.42
C LYS A 89 19.81 -4.29 -1.54
N GLU A 90 19.80 -4.14 -0.22
CA GLU A 90 19.82 -5.29 0.69
C GLU A 90 18.59 -6.17 0.53
N ILE A 91 17.40 -5.58 0.43
CA ILE A 91 16.15 -6.30 0.17
C ILE A 91 16.26 -7.12 -1.10
N PHE A 92 16.59 -6.50 -2.24
CA PHE A 92 16.64 -7.20 -3.53
C PHE A 92 17.82 -8.17 -3.66
N THR A 93 18.85 -8.05 -2.80
CA THR A 93 19.96 -9.01 -2.75
C THR A 93 19.63 -10.22 -1.88
N LYS A 94 18.95 -10.03 -0.73
CA LYS A 94 18.80 -11.05 0.31
C LYS A 94 17.41 -11.70 0.35
N CYS A 95 16.40 -11.07 -0.23
CA CYS A 95 15.04 -11.63 -0.25
C CYS A 95 14.84 -12.51 -1.48
N ASN A 96 14.10 -13.60 -1.29
CA ASN A 96 13.65 -14.44 -2.39
C ASN A 96 12.23 -14.02 -2.80
N PHE A 97 12.05 -13.69 -4.07
CA PHE A 97 10.75 -13.38 -4.66
C PHE A 97 10.33 -14.55 -5.56
N PRO A 98 9.28 -15.32 -5.20
CA PRO A 98 8.87 -16.51 -5.95
C PRO A 98 8.16 -16.18 -7.27
N ILE A 99 7.78 -14.92 -7.47
CA ILE A 99 7.10 -14.41 -8.66
C ILE A 99 7.76 -13.12 -9.12
N GLN A 100 7.42 -12.70 -10.34
CA GLN A 100 7.98 -11.48 -10.93
C GLN A 100 7.69 -10.25 -10.07
N VAL A 101 8.72 -9.48 -9.73
CA VAL A 101 8.56 -8.18 -9.08
C VAL A 101 8.32 -7.10 -10.13
N VAL A 102 7.24 -6.34 -9.95
CA VAL A 102 6.95 -5.10 -10.67
C VAL A 102 7.11 -3.93 -9.70
N LEU A 103 8.10 -3.07 -9.95
CA LEU A 103 8.29 -1.85 -9.18
C LEU A 103 7.25 -0.81 -9.57
N CYS A 104 6.52 -0.32 -8.56
CA CYS A 104 5.66 0.84 -8.63
C CYS A 104 6.35 2.02 -7.92
N PHE A 105 6.31 3.20 -8.53
CA PHE A 105 7.01 4.39 -8.01
C PHE A 105 6.42 5.67 -8.59
N ASP A 106 6.57 6.75 -7.83
CA ASP A 106 6.31 8.13 -8.27
C ASP A 106 7.44 8.60 -9.20
N ASN A 107 7.14 9.54 -10.10
CA ASN A 107 8.09 10.10 -11.05
C ASN A 107 9.36 10.65 -10.39
N LYS A 108 9.28 11.17 -9.16
CA LYS A 108 10.45 11.63 -8.40
C LYS A 108 11.48 10.51 -8.12
N ASP A 109 11.02 9.26 -8.02
CA ASP A 109 11.85 8.09 -7.71
C ASP A 109 12.25 7.29 -8.97
N LYS A 110 11.90 7.79 -10.16
CA LYS A 110 12.22 7.16 -11.46
C LYS A 110 13.70 6.81 -11.63
N ASN A 111 14.59 7.69 -11.20
CA ASN A 111 16.03 7.47 -11.30
C ASN A 111 16.50 6.35 -10.37
N LEU A 112 15.91 6.25 -9.16
CA LEU A 112 16.17 5.17 -8.22
C LEU A 112 15.67 3.84 -8.80
N ALA A 113 14.45 3.81 -9.33
CA ALA A 113 13.86 2.62 -9.96
C ALA A 113 14.72 2.09 -11.11
N LYS A 114 15.20 2.98 -12.01
CA LYS A 114 16.12 2.60 -13.10
C LYS A 114 17.45 2.05 -12.61
N LYS A 115 18.01 2.63 -11.54
CA LYS A 115 19.25 2.11 -10.91
C LYS A 115 19.02 0.71 -10.34
N LEU A 116 17.90 0.48 -9.66
CA LEU A 116 17.54 -0.83 -9.12
C LEU A 116 17.36 -1.86 -10.23
N GLN A 117 16.65 -1.54 -11.32
CA GLN A 117 16.52 -2.45 -12.46
C GLN A 117 17.89 -2.79 -13.09
N LYS A 118 18.82 -1.83 -13.19
CA LYS A 118 20.17 -2.10 -13.69
C LYS A 118 20.94 -3.09 -12.82
N LEU A 119 20.76 -3.00 -11.49
CA LEU A 119 21.40 -3.90 -10.52
C LEU A 119 20.70 -5.26 -10.44
N PHE A 120 19.38 -5.29 -10.63
CA PHE A 120 18.54 -6.47 -10.54
C PHE A 120 17.66 -6.58 -11.80
N PRO A 121 18.21 -7.09 -12.92
CA PRO A 121 17.54 -7.06 -14.25
C PRO A 121 16.23 -7.82 -14.33
N THR A 122 15.96 -8.70 -13.36
CA THR A 122 14.68 -9.40 -13.26
C THR A 122 13.55 -8.42 -12.97
N ILE A 123 13.78 -7.31 -12.25
CA ILE A 123 12.75 -6.33 -11.90
C ILE A 123 12.15 -5.66 -13.15
N LYS A 124 10.81 -5.60 -13.21
CA LYS A 124 10.08 -4.83 -14.21
C LYS A 124 9.65 -3.48 -13.64
N LEU A 125 9.74 -2.42 -14.44
CA LEU A 125 9.35 -1.07 -14.02
C LEU A 125 8.00 -0.71 -14.62
N PHE A 126 7.02 -0.37 -13.78
CA PHE A 126 5.73 0.14 -14.23
C PHE A 126 5.70 1.66 -14.12
N PHE A 127 5.58 2.35 -15.26
CA PHE A 127 5.54 3.81 -15.33
C PHE A 127 4.11 4.31 -15.34
N SER A 128 3.41 4.23 -14.20
CA SER A 128 2.04 4.73 -14.08
C SER A 128 1.94 6.19 -14.53
N ARG A 129 0.94 6.52 -15.36
CA ARG A 129 0.67 7.89 -15.82
C ARG A 129 -0.11 8.67 -14.78
N ASP A 130 -0.99 7.98 -14.07
CA ASP A 130 -1.82 8.50 -12.98
C ASP A 130 -2.14 7.38 -11.97
N ILE A 131 -3.00 7.69 -11.01
CA ILE A 131 -3.43 6.75 -9.97
C ILE A 131 -4.34 5.63 -10.51
N LEU A 132 -5.06 5.85 -11.61
CA LEU A 132 -5.95 4.84 -12.21
C LEU A 132 -5.14 3.70 -12.83
N ASP A 133 -3.97 4.00 -13.39
CA ASP A 133 -3.02 2.95 -13.82
C ASP A 133 -2.53 2.11 -12.62
N VAL A 134 -2.37 2.71 -11.44
CA VAL A 134 -2.01 1.99 -10.21
C VAL A 134 -3.16 1.13 -9.71
N PHE A 135 -4.42 1.59 -9.84
CA PHE A 135 -5.59 0.79 -9.51
C PHE A 135 -5.61 -0.50 -10.34
N ALA A 136 -5.47 -0.38 -11.66
CA ALA A 136 -5.37 -1.53 -12.55
C ALA A 136 -4.19 -2.45 -12.16
N LEU A 137 -3.00 -1.87 -11.97
CA LEU A 137 -1.81 -2.64 -11.59
C LEU A 137 -2.02 -3.45 -10.31
N VAL A 138 -2.63 -2.86 -9.28
CA VAL A 138 -2.86 -3.52 -7.98
C VAL A 138 -3.99 -4.53 -8.06
N GLU A 139 -5.11 -4.24 -8.74
CA GLU A 139 -6.21 -5.20 -8.88
C GLU A 139 -5.75 -6.49 -9.58
N HIS A 140 -4.85 -6.39 -10.55
CA HIS A 140 -4.36 -7.57 -11.29
C HIS A 140 -3.07 -8.15 -10.69
N SER A 141 -2.57 -7.62 -9.58
CA SER A 141 -1.40 -8.19 -8.91
C SER A 141 -1.76 -9.39 -8.03
N ARG A 142 -0.78 -10.25 -7.78
CA ARG A 142 -0.90 -11.32 -6.80
C ARG A 142 -0.92 -10.76 -5.37
N ALA A 143 -0.06 -9.79 -5.11
CA ALA A 143 0.19 -9.23 -3.79
C ALA A 143 0.89 -7.87 -3.91
N VAL A 144 0.98 -7.18 -2.79
CA VAL A 144 1.58 -5.84 -2.67
C VAL A 144 2.56 -5.78 -1.51
N ILE A 145 3.75 -5.23 -1.74
CA ILE A 145 4.67 -4.77 -0.68
C ILE A 145 4.78 -3.25 -0.81
N THR A 146 4.55 -2.52 0.28
CA THR A 146 4.54 -1.06 0.23
C THR A 146 4.86 -0.41 1.59
N PRO A 147 5.47 0.78 1.62
CA PRO A 147 5.36 1.66 2.79
C PRO A 147 3.92 2.17 2.98
N ASP A 148 3.65 2.77 4.15
CA ASP A 148 2.42 3.49 4.50
C ASP A 148 2.12 4.63 3.50
N THR A 149 1.27 4.31 2.53
CA THR A 149 0.88 5.15 1.38
C THR A 149 -0.54 4.81 0.90
N SER A 150 -1.03 5.56 -0.09
CA SER A 150 -2.30 5.27 -0.76
C SER A 150 -2.41 3.84 -1.28
N ILE A 151 -1.30 3.21 -1.68
CA ILE A 151 -1.28 1.84 -2.21
C ILE A 151 -1.76 0.82 -1.18
N VAL A 152 -1.58 1.05 0.13
CA VAL A 152 -2.15 0.18 1.17
C VAL A 152 -3.68 0.15 1.10
N HIS A 153 -4.30 1.32 0.89
CA HIS A 153 -5.75 1.43 0.81
C HIS A 153 -6.29 0.94 -0.55
N ILE A 154 -5.52 1.09 -1.64
CA ILE A 154 -5.85 0.50 -2.94
C ILE A 154 -5.82 -1.04 -2.85
N ALA A 155 -4.79 -1.60 -2.21
CA ALA A 155 -4.71 -3.04 -1.98
C ALA A 155 -5.85 -3.55 -1.08
N THR A 156 -6.26 -2.74 -0.09
CA THR A 156 -7.43 -3.03 0.76
C THR A 156 -8.73 -3.09 -0.03
N ALA A 157 -8.97 -2.15 -0.94
CA ALA A 157 -10.14 -2.13 -1.82
C ALA A 157 -10.27 -3.43 -2.63
N TYR A 158 -9.16 -3.91 -3.18
CA TYR A 158 -9.12 -5.15 -3.98
C TYR A 158 -8.79 -6.42 -3.17
N ASN A 159 -8.84 -6.37 -1.84
CA ASN A 159 -8.56 -7.50 -0.94
C ASN A 159 -7.21 -8.21 -1.17
N LYS A 160 -6.20 -7.48 -1.65
CA LYS A 160 -4.90 -8.06 -2.00
C LYS A 160 -4.08 -8.42 -0.75
N PRO A 161 -3.41 -9.58 -0.73
CA PRO A 161 -2.35 -9.84 0.24
C PRO A 161 -1.37 -8.67 0.25
N THR A 162 -1.10 -8.12 1.43
CA THR A 162 -0.31 -6.89 1.55
C THR A 162 0.70 -7.01 2.67
N LEU A 163 1.97 -6.71 2.40
CA LEU A 163 2.97 -6.44 3.44
C LEU A 163 3.24 -4.94 3.48
N ALA A 164 2.87 -4.30 4.60
CA ALA A 164 2.97 -2.86 4.75
C ALA A 164 3.93 -2.44 5.87
N PHE A 165 4.76 -1.44 5.58
CA PHE A 165 5.73 -0.88 6.54
C PHE A 165 5.25 0.48 7.05
N TYR A 166 5.01 0.55 8.35
CA TYR A 166 4.38 1.70 9.01
C TYR A 166 5.28 2.34 10.06
N SER A 167 4.97 3.59 10.37
CA SER A 167 5.62 4.33 11.45
C SER A 167 5.21 3.86 12.84
N GLY A 168 6.00 4.29 13.83
CA GLY A 168 5.77 4.06 15.25
C GLY A 168 4.72 4.99 15.86
N LEU A 169 3.97 5.74 15.03
CA LEU A 169 2.96 6.68 15.49
C LEU A 169 1.60 5.99 15.63
N ASP A 170 1.27 5.53 16.83
CA ASP A 170 0.03 4.79 17.11
C ASP A 170 -1.23 5.56 16.71
N ASN A 171 -1.27 6.87 16.94
CA ASN A 171 -2.42 7.69 16.58
C ASN A 171 -2.64 7.76 15.06
N PHE A 172 -1.58 7.71 14.25
CA PHE A 172 -1.70 7.64 12.80
C PHE A 172 -2.07 6.22 12.36
N PHE A 173 -1.45 5.21 12.95
CA PHE A 173 -1.75 3.82 12.62
C PHE A 173 -3.21 3.46 12.90
N LYS A 174 -3.76 3.85 14.05
CA LYS A 174 -5.19 3.64 14.35
C LYS A 174 -6.11 4.21 13.27
N LYS A 175 -5.77 5.37 12.71
CA LYS A 175 -6.57 6.04 11.68
C LYS A 175 -6.43 5.40 10.29
N PHE A 176 -5.25 4.90 9.95
CA PHE A 176 -4.87 4.57 8.56
C PHE A 176 -4.26 3.18 8.37
N HIS A 177 -4.39 2.28 9.36
CA HIS A 177 -3.98 0.89 9.18
C HIS A 177 -4.78 0.23 8.05
N PRO A 178 -4.23 -0.78 7.37
CA PRO A 178 -4.99 -1.52 6.37
C PRO A 178 -6.21 -2.19 7.01
N ASN A 179 -7.41 -1.83 6.56
CA ASN A 179 -8.64 -2.52 6.95
C ASN A 179 -8.84 -3.80 6.09
N ASN A 180 -7.83 -4.68 6.12
CA ASN A 180 -7.75 -5.87 5.29
C ASN A 180 -7.16 -7.02 6.11
N SER A 181 -7.90 -8.11 6.28
CA SER A 181 -7.45 -9.32 7.00
C SER A 181 -6.24 -9.99 6.35
N ASN A 182 -5.99 -9.75 5.06
CA ASN A 182 -4.84 -10.29 4.32
C ASN A 182 -3.60 -9.38 4.41
N ALA A 183 -3.63 -8.34 5.26
CA ALA A 183 -2.50 -7.44 5.44
C ALA A 183 -1.64 -7.82 6.64
N ILE A 184 -0.33 -7.91 6.42
CA ILE A 184 0.70 -8.00 7.44
C ILE A 184 1.33 -6.62 7.59
N VAL A 185 1.43 -6.14 8.82
CA VAL A 185 2.03 -4.84 9.13
C VAL A 185 3.31 -5.03 9.91
N VAL A 186 4.39 -4.40 9.45
CA VAL A 186 5.64 -4.24 10.19
C VAL A 186 5.78 -2.79 10.61
N ARG A 187 5.97 -2.54 11.90
CA ARG A 187 6.00 -1.19 12.46
C ARG A 187 7.38 -0.81 12.97
N ALA A 188 7.72 0.46 12.79
CA ALA A 188 8.84 1.11 13.43
C ALA A 188 8.63 1.22 14.95
N GLN A 189 9.71 1.48 15.68
CA GLN A 189 9.66 1.62 17.14
C GLN A 189 8.77 2.80 17.55
N PRO A 190 8.10 2.74 18.73
CA PRO A 190 7.22 3.81 19.20
C PRO A 190 7.88 5.19 19.12
N GLY A 191 7.16 6.15 18.53
CA GLY A 191 7.65 7.53 18.36
C GLY A 191 8.42 7.81 17.06
N ASP A 192 8.80 6.78 16.28
CA ASP A 192 9.38 7.00 14.95
C ASP A 192 8.32 7.53 13.98
N PHE A 193 8.61 8.63 13.30
CA PHE A 193 7.73 9.28 12.32
C PHE A 193 7.79 8.65 10.92
N GLY A 194 8.71 7.73 10.70
CA GLY A 194 9.02 7.05 9.46
C GLY A 194 9.16 5.54 9.66
N ILE A 195 10.00 4.88 8.86
CA ILE A 195 10.24 3.43 8.94
C ILE A 195 11.68 3.06 9.29
N HIS A 196 12.49 4.02 9.74
CA HIS A 196 13.94 3.86 9.85
C HIS A 196 14.39 3.01 11.03
N SER A 197 13.62 3.00 12.12
CA SER A 197 13.89 2.15 13.27
C SER A 197 13.44 0.69 13.09
N ILE A 198 12.89 0.31 11.93
CA ILE A 198 12.65 -1.09 11.59
C ILE A 198 14.00 -1.74 11.24
N PRO A 199 14.47 -2.75 11.99
CA PRO A 199 15.74 -3.40 11.69
C PRO A 199 15.70 -4.09 10.32
N ILE A 200 16.80 -4.01 9.57
CA ILE A 200 16.91 -4.64 8.24
C ILE A 200 16.66 -6.15 8.29
N ILE A 201 17.07 -6.83 9.37
CA ILE A 201 16.81 -8.25 9.60
C ILE A 201 15.29 -8.52 9.66
N SER A 202 14.53 -7.66 10.34
CA SER A 202 13.07 -7.74 10.42
C SER A 202 12.39 -7.45 9.08
N ILE A 203 12.93 -6.51 8.30
CA ILE A 203 12.44 -6.23 6.94
C ILE A 203 12.63 -7.46 6.05
N ILE A 204 13.83 -8.05 6.04
CA ILE A 204 14.14 -9.22 5.21
C ILE A 204 13.32 -10.44 5.64
N SER A 205 13.20 -10.71 6.94
CA SER A 205 12.44 -11.85 7.44
C SER A 205 10.95 -11.73 7.12
N SER A 206 10.37 -10.54 7.29
CA SER A 206 8.96 -10.29 6.96
C SER A 206 8.68 -10.41 5.46
N ILE A 207 9.57 -9.90 4.60
CA ILE A 207 9.44 -10.06 3.14
C ILE A 207 9.53 -11.54 2.75
N ASN A 208 10.51 -12.29 3.28
CA ASN A 208 10.65 -13.71 2.95
C ASN A 208 9.47 -14.55 3.45
N HIS A 209 8.96 -14.27 4.65
CA HIS A 209 7.76 -14.94 5.19
C HIS A 209 6.53 -14.64 4.33
N PHE A 210 6.31 -13.38 3.96
CA PHE A 210 5.22 -12.98 3.09
C PHE A 210 5.33 -13.59 1.69
N SER A 211 6.54 -13.65 1.13
CA SER A 211 6.82 -14.34 -0.14
C SER A 211 6.46 -15.82 -0.09
N GLN A 212 6.71 -16.52 1.01
CA GLN A 212 6.32 -17.93 1.16
C GLN A 212 4.81 -18.11 1.11
N GLN A 213 4.05 -17.28 1.83
CA GLN A 213 2.58 -17.33 1.82
C GLN A 213 2.01 -17.08 0.42
N ILE A 214 2.62 -16.17 -0.35
CA ILE A 214 2.22 -15.92 -1.74
C ILE A 214 2.45 -17.15 -2.64
N LYS A 215 3.52 -17.92 -2.37
CA LYS A 215 3.88 -19.11 -3.13
C LYS A 215 2.93 -20.28 -2.91
N GLU A 216 2.41 -20.47 -1.69
CA GLU A 216 1.53 -21.59 -1.34
C GLU A 216 0.16 -21.54 -2.04
N VAL A 217 -0.18 -20.40 -2.66
CA VAL A 217 -1.42 -20.17 -3.42
C VAL A 217 -1.16 -20.15 -4.94
N LEU A 218 0.03 -20.58 -5.41
CA LEU A 218 0.35 -20.79 -6.83
C LEU A 218 0.05 -22.22 -7.26
#